data_AF-N6UCB0-F1
#
_entry.id   AF-N6UCB0-F1
#
_cell.length_a   1.000
_cell.length_b   1.000
_cell.length_c   1.000
_cell.angle_alpha   90.00
_cell.angle_beta   90.00
_cell.angle_gamma   90.00
#
_symmetry.space_group_name_H-M   'P 1'
#
loop_
_entity.id
_entity.type
_entity.pdbx_description
1 polymer ?
#
loop_
_entity_poly.entity_id
_entity_poly.type
_entity_poly.pdbx_seq_one_letter_code
_entity_poly.pdbx_strand_id
1 'polypeptide(L)'
;GSCVWNSLSGRQVILQDTDLLHLSELERKVLQKVAIAKLQALNLGVCVKVPTENIGAIPTKKRRPYLLKRKALTTGIFDSGRKDVEKGN
;
A
#
# COMPACT_ATOMS: atom_id res chain seq x y z
N GLY A 1 24.60 -2.99 35.28
CA GLY A 1 24.64 -1.56 34.96
C GLY A 1 23.38 -0.93 35.50
N SER A 2 23.49 0.04 36.40
CA SER A 2 22.36 0.54 37.23
C SER A 2 21.44 1.56 36.53
N CYS A 3 21.37 1.60 35.20
CA CYS A 3 20.57 2.62 34.49
C CYS A 3 20.95 4.09 34.86
N VAL A 4 22.12 4.31 35.46
CA VAL A 4 22.62 5.64 35.85
C VAL A 4 23.89 5.94 35.08
N TRP A 5 23.91 7.09 34.39
CA TRP A 5 25.07 7.65 33.74
C TRP A 5 25.44 8.98 34.39
N ASN A 6 26.66 9.05 34.90
CA ASN A 6 27.22 10.27 35.48
C ASN A 6 28.14 10.93 34.46
N SER A 7 27.92 12.22 34.21
CA SER A 7 28.82 13.07 33.45
C SER A 7 29.94 13.57 34.36
N LEU A 8 31.14 13.80 33.78
CA LEU A 8 32.27 14.43 34.46
C LEU A 8 31.96 15.86 34.94
N SER A 9 30.90 16.48 34.41
CA SER A 9 30.39 17.78 34.84
C SER A 9 29.49 17.73 36.10
N GLY A 10 29.31 16.54 36.69
CA GLY A 10 28.42 16.32 37.85
C GLY A 10 26.95 16.11 37.50
N ARG A 11 26.58 16.16 36.21
CA ARG A 11 25.21 15.86 35.76
C ARG A 11 24.95 14.35 35.77
N GLN A 12 23.76 13.96 36.19
CA GLN A 12 23.35 12.56 36.25
C GLN A 12 22.13 12.33 35.34
N VAL A 13 22.17 11.24 34.58
CA VAL A 13 21.05 10.75 33.77
C VAL A 13 20.64 9.39 34.33
N ILE A 14 19.39 9.29 34.75
CA ILE A 14 18.80 8.04 35.25
C ILE A 14 17.78 7.58 34.20
N LEU A 15 18.05 6.44 33.59
CA LEU A 15 17.10 5.77 32.71
C LEU A 15 16.03 5.12 33.59
N GLN A 16 14.78 5.48 33.34
CA GLN A 16 13.63 4.86 33.98
C GLN A 16 13.01 3.83 33.04
N ASP A 17 12.46 2.78 33.62
CA ASP A 17 11.64 1.84 32.87
C ASP A 17 10.30 2.51 32.54
N THR A 18 9.86 2.38 31.30
CA THR A 18 8.62 3.01 30.81
C THR A 18 7.84 1.99 29.97
N ASP A 19 6.54 1.88 30.23
CA ASP A 19 5.66 1.05 29.41
C ASP A 19 5.43 1.67 28.01
N LEU A 20 5.26 0.81 27.01
CA LEU A 20 4.98 1.23 25.63
C LEU A 20 3.78 2.19 25.49
N LEU A 21 2.81 2.09 26.41
CA LEU A 21 1.60 2.91 26.43
C LEU A 21 1.87 4.38 26.84
N HIS A 22 2.92 4.62 27.62
CA HIS A 22 3.26 5.94 28.14
C HIS A 22 4.26 6.70 27.25
N LEU A 23 4.71 6.10 26.14
CA LEU A 23 5.63 6.75 25.20
C LEU A 23 4.94 7.86 24.41
N SER A 24 5.60 9.01 24.33
CA SER A 24 5.24 10.09 23.42
C SER A 24 5.32 9.64 21.96
N GLU A 25 4.71 10.41 21.05
CA GLU A 25 4.72 10.09 19.62
C GLU A 25 6.16 10.04 19.05
N LEU A 26 7.04 10.93 19.53
CA LEU A 26 8.44 10.96 19.11
C LEU A 26 9.18 9.70 19.57
N GLU A 27 9.05 9.35 20.85
CA GLU A 27 9.71 8.18 21.43
C GLU A 27 9.25 6.89 20.76
N ARG A 28 7.94 6.77 20.49
CA ARG A 28 7.37 5.64 19.77
C ARG A 28 7.98 5.49 18.37
N LYS A 29 8.10 6.59 17.61
CA LYS A 29 8.73 6.59 16.28
C LYS A 29 10.20 6.19 16.33
N VAL A 30 10.95 6.65 17.33
CA VAL A 30 12.35 6.27 17.52
C VAL A 30 12.47 4.79 17.89
N LEU A 31 11.71 4.33 18.87
CA LEU A 31 11.71 2.93 19.32
C LEU A 31 11.36 1.98 18.18
N GLN A 32 10.37 2.35 17.37
CA GLN A 32 9.94 1.58 16.21
C GLN A 32 11.09 1.37 15.20
N LYS A 33 11.88 2.41 14.90
CA LYS A 33 13.06 2.29 14.03
C LYS A 33 14.10 1.34 14.62
N VAL A 34 14.39 1.49 15.92
CA VAL A 34 15.34 0.62 16.62
C VAL A 34 14.86 -0.84 16.62
N ALA A 35 13.57 -1.07 16.85
CA ALA A 35 12.96 -2.40 16.84
C ALA A 35 13.06 -3.06 15.47
N ILE A 36 12.77 -2.33 14.38
CA ILE A 36 12.95 -2.85 13.01
C ILE A 36 14.41 -3.24 12.78
N ALA A 37 15.36 -2.35 13.09
CA ALA A 37 16.77 -2.62 12.87
C ALA A 37 17.23 -3.88 13.62
N LYS A 38 16.77 -4.05 14.87
CA LYS A 38 17.03 -5.25 15.66
C LYS A 38 16.42 -6.50 15.03
N LEU A 39 15.16 -6.45 14.57
CA LEU A 39 14.50 -7.59 13.92
C LEU A 39 15.15 -7.96 12.58
N GLN A 40 15.60 -6.97 11.82
CA GLN A 40 16.32 -7.21 10.56
C GLN A 40 17.69 -7.86 10.81
N ALA A 41 18.41 -7.44 11.86
CA ALA A 41 19.69 -8.05 12.26
C ALA A 41 19.55 -9.52 12.68
N LEU A 42 18.35 -9.96 13.08
CA LEU A 42 18.06 -11.37 13.36
C LEU A 42 17.91 -12.23 12.09
N ASN A 43 17.92 -11.63 10.89
CA ASN A 43 17.90 -12.32 9.59
C ASN A 43 16.80 -13.39 9.47
N LEU A 44 15.59 -13.04 9.91
CA LEU A 44 14.42 -13.95 9.97
C LEU A 44 13.92 -14.46 8.60
N GLY A 45 14.63 -14.17 7.50
CA GLY A 45 14.23 -14.55 6.13
C GLY A 45 12.98 -13.83 5.61
N VAL A 46 12.43 -12.88 6.38
CA VAL A 46 11.20 -12.14 6.06
C VAL A 46 11.44 -10.64 6.09
N CYS A 47 10.76 -9.90 5.22
CA CYS A 47 10.84 -8.45 5.18
C CYS A 47 10.01 -7.84 6.32
N VAL A 48 10.68 -7.43 7.40
CA VAL A 48 10.04 -6.74 8.53
C VAL A 48 9.89 -5.27 8.17
N LYS A 49 8.63 -4.84 8.00
CA LYS A 49 8.24 -3.44 7.77
C LYS A 49 7.21 -3.04 8.80
N VAL A 50 7.32 -1.80 9.26
CA VAL A 50 6.27 -1.17 10.04
C VAL A 50 5.07 -0.92 9.15
N PRO A 51 3.86 -1.35 9.55
CA PRO A 51 2.64 -0.88 8.93
C PRO A 51 2.58 0.64 9.06
N THR A 52 2.54 1.36 7.94
CA THR A 52 2.15 2.77 7.93
C THR A 52 0.75 2.88 8.54
N GLU A 53 0.49 3.96 9.28
CA GLU A 53 -0.71 4.23 10.11
C GLU A 53 -2.04 4.36 9.31
N ASN A 54 -2.33 3.38 8.44
CA ASN A 54 -3.51 3.31 7.59
C ASN A 54 -4.19 1.94 7.75
N ILE A 55 -4.16 1.36 8.96
CA ILE A 55 -4.83 0.09 9.27
C ILE A 55 -6.36 0.17 9.03
N GLY A 56 -6.92 1.37 8.78
CA GLY A 56 -8.32 1.57 8.36
C GLY A 56 -8.56 1.93 6.88
N ALA A 57 -7.53 2.17 6.06
CA ALA A 57 -7.74 2.55 4.66
C ALA A 57 -7.54 1.35 3.74
N ILE A 58 -8.60 0.55 3.59
CA ILE A 58 -8.70 -0.39 2.45
C ILE A 58 -8.47 0.44 1.19
N PRO A 59 -7.45 0.17 0.36
CA PRO A 59 -7.29 0.89 -0.89
C PRO A 59 -8.48 0.53 -1.78
N THR A 60 -9.48 1.41 -1.85
CA THR A 60 -10.56 1.29 -2.83
C THR A 60 -9.95 1.54 -4.20
N LYS A 61 -9.39 0.49 -4.80
CA LYS A 61 -8.90 0.50 -6.18
C LYS A 61 -10.09 0.99 -7.03
N LYS A 62 -10.03 2.21 -7.56
CA LYS A 62 -11.09 2.76 -8.41
C LYS A 62 -11.24 1.80 -9.60
N ARG A 63 -12.32 1.01 -9.62
CA ARG A 63 -12.62 0.07 -10.70
C ARG A 63 -12.81 0.90 -11.96
N ARG A 64 -11.95 0.68 -12.95
CA ARG A 64 -12.15 1.26 -14.29
C ARG A 64 -13.49 0.71 -14.80
N PRO A 65 -14.42 1.54 -15.29
CA PRO A 65 -15.67 1.03 -15.84
C PRO A 65 -15.33 0.11 -17.02
N TYR A 66 -15.78 -1.13 -16.94
CA TYR A 66 -15.70 -2.05 -18.05
C TYR A 66 -16.69 -1.56 -19.10
N LEU A 67 -16.20 -0.81 -20.09
CA LEU A 67 -16.96 -0.53 -21.30
C LEU A 67 -17.27 -1.87 -21.94
N LEU A 68 -18.53 -2.31 -21.87
CA LEU A 68 -19.02 -3.46 -22.62
C LEU A 68 -18.73 -3.18 -24.10
N LYS A 69 -17.72 -3.84 -24.65
CA LYS A 69 -17.47 -3.88 -26.09
C LYS A 69 -18.71 -4.51 -26.72
N ARG A 70 -19.60 -3.70 -27.29
CA ARG A 70 -20.65 -4.18 -28.19
C ARG A 70 -19.94 -4.75 -29.41
N LYS A 71 -19.92 -6.08 -29.49
CA LYS A 71 -19.58 -6.83 -30.69
C LYS A 71 -20.80 -6.76 -31.60
N ALA A 72 -20.71 -5.96 -32.66
CA ALA A 72 -21.70 -5.99 -33.73
C ALA A 72 -21.48 -7.28 -34.54
N LEU A 73 -22.31 -8.28 -34.27
CA LEU A 73 -22.49 -9.45 -35.13
C LEU A 73 -23.72 -9.17 -35.98
N THR A 74 -23.54 -8.47 -37.11
CA THR A 74 -24.51 -8.50 -38.19
C THR A 74 -23.84 -9.23 -39.35
N THR A 75 -24.15 -10.52 -39.43
CA THR A 75 -23.83 -11.42 -40.53
C THR A 75 -24.39 -10.87 -41.84
N GLY A 76 -23.63 -11.06 -42.93
CA GLY A 76 -23.97 -10.57 -44.27
C GLY A 76 -25.28 -11.15 -44.81
N ILE A 77 -26.15 -10.25 -45.26
CA ILE A 77 -27.37 -10.42 -46.06
C ILE A 77 -27.42 -9.07 -46.81
N PHE A 78 -26.89 -8.90 -48.02
CA PHE A 78 -27.56 -9.25 -49.27
C PHE A 78 -26.57 -9.55 -50.39
N ASP A 79 -26.99 -10.55 -51.14
CA ASP A 79 -26.43 -11.19 -52.32
C ASP A 79 -26.41 -10.25 -53.55
N SER A 80 -25.44 -10.50 -54.42
CA SER A 80 -25.20 -9.77 -55.67
C SER A 80 -26.07 -10.33 -56.80
N GLY A 81 -27.16 -9.66 -57.16
CA GLY A 81 -27.98 -9.99 -58.34
C GLY A 81 -27.90 -8.92 -59.44
N ARG A 82 -27.05 -9.13 -60.46
CA ARG A 82 -27.13 -8.42 -61.74
C ARG A 82 -28.28 -9.00 -62.60
N LYS A 83 -29.19 -8.16 -63.11
CA LYS A 83 -29.61 -8.02 -64.53
C LYS A 83 -30.98 -7.34 -64.66
N ASP A 84 -30.99 -6.25 -65.43
CA ASP A 84 -31.89 -5.89 -66.54
C ASP A 84 -33.42 -6.08 -66.41
N VAL A 85 -34.19 -5.00 -66.62
CA VAL A 85 -35.29 -4.84 -67.63
C VAL A 85 -36.22 -3.64 -67.28
N GLU A 86 -36.13 -2.61 -68.15
CA GLU A 86 -37.20 -1.87 -68.85
C GLU A 86 -38.28 -0.95 -68.17
N LYS A 87 -38.30 0.31 -68.68
CA LYS A 87 -39.37 1.34 -68.87
C LYS A 87 -40.22 1.89 -67.71
N GLY A 88 -40.28 3.23 -67.68
CA GLY A 88 -41.48 3.96 -67.25
C GLY A 88 -41.31 5.41 -66.77
N ASN A 89 -40.73 6.31 -67.58
CA ASN A 89 -41.27 7.65 -67.94
C ASN A 89 -40.25 8.46 -68.75
#